data_AF-A0A7W5SER9-F1
#
_entry.id   AF-A0A7W5SER9-F1
#
_cell.length_a   1.000
_cell.length_b   1.000
_cell.length_c   1.000
_cell.angle_alpha   90.00
_cell.angle_beta   90.00
_cell.angle_gamma   90.00
#
_symmetry.space_group_name_H-M   'P 1'
#
loop_
_entity.id
_entity.type
_entity.pdbx_description
1 polymer ?
#
loop_
_entity_poly.entity_id
_entity_poly.type
_entity_poly.pdbx_seq_one_letter_code
_entity_poly.pdbx_strand_id
1 'polypeptide(L)'
;MQADFDRGRFADDIGRWLEREGISYRAASALHPCLNPAMLSRAVHQRDLSVTSVLLLSRVAGLDPMLYLVLPVQKNQAVTAIESRETSEMEGGW
;
A
#
# COMPACT_ATOMS: atom_id res chain seq x y z
N MET A 1 10.35 -2.56 -12.90
CA MET A 1 9.26 -2.90 -11.94
C MET A 1 9.18 -1.73 -10.97
N GLN A 2 8.14 -0.89 -11.08
CA GLN A 2 8.03 0.36 -10.34
C GLN A 2 7.31 0.10 -9.01
N ALA A 3 7.75 0.75 -7.92
CA ALA A 3 7.01 0.73 -6.67
C ALA A 3 5.68 1.47 -6.85
N ASP A 4 4.61 0.92 -6.29
CA ASP A 4 3.27 1.48 -6.39
C ASP A 4 2.73 1.87 -5.00
N PHE A 5 1.58 2.54 -4.95
CA PHE A 5 0.95 3.00 -3.73
C PHE A 5 -0.44 2.40 -3.57
N ASP A 6 -0.70 1.72 -2.44
CA ASP A 6 -1.99 1.14 -2.13
C ASP A 6 -3.01 2.22 -1.71
N ARG A 7 -3.66 2.79 -2.74
CA ARG A 7 -4.71 3.81 -2.56
C ARG A 7 -5.94 3.28 -1.84
N GLY A 8 -6.25 2.00 -2.00
CA GLY A 8 -7.42 1.37 -1.38
C GLY A 8 -7.24 1.33 0.14
N ARG A 9 -6.12 0.77 0.59
CA ARG A 9 -5.79 0.72 2.00
C ARG A 9 -5.65 2.13 2.62
N PHE A 10 -5.05 3.06 1.89
CA PHE A 10 -4.97 4.45 2.35
C PHE A 10 -6.36 5.10 2.51
N ALA A 11 -7.26 4.90 1.56
CA ALA A 11 -8.63 5.41 1.63
C ALA A 11 -9.39 4.84 2.83
N ASP A 12 -9.26 3.54 3.08
CA ASP A 12 -9.91 2.86 4.20
C ASP A 12 -9.42 3.39 5.55
N ASP A 13 -8.10 3.57 5.71
CA ASP A 13 -7.52 4.09 6.95
C ASP A 13 -7.92 5.55 7.20
N ILE A 14 -7.99 6.38 6.16
CA ILE A 14 -8.49 7.76 6.27
C ILE A 14 -9.99 7.79 6.61
N GLY A 15 -10.78 6.90 6.01
CA GLY A 15 -12.21 6.74 6.35
C GLY A 15 -12.39 6.38 7.82
N ARG A 16 -11.66 5.38 8.31
CA ARG A 16 -11.67 4.97 9.72
C ARG A 16 -11.20 6.07 10.66
N TRP A 17 -10.22 6.87 10.26
CA TRP A 17 -9.80 8.04 11.03
C TRP A 17 -10.95 9.04 11.18
N LEU A 18 -11.63 9.39 10.10
CA LEU A 18 -12.78 10.30 10.15
C LEU A 18 -13.93 9.77 11.00
N GLU A 19 -14.23 8.48 10.90
CA GLU A 19 -15.24 7.80 11.71
C GLU A 19 -14.87 7.81 13.20
N ARG A 20 -13.61 7.50 13.52
CA ARG A 20 -13.10 7.48 14.90
C ARG A 20 -13.18 8.86 15.55
N GLU A 21 -12.81 9.90 14.82
CA GLU A 21 -12.90 11.28 15.31
C GLU A 21 -14.34 11.82 15.27
N GLY A 22 -15.27 11.15 14.56
CA GLY A 22 -16.66 11.58 14.41
C GLY A 22 -16.81 12.87 13.62
N ILE A 23 -15.90 13.16 12.67
CA ILE A 23 -15.83 14.44 11.97
C ILE A 23 -16.13 14.30 10.47
N SER A 24 -16.85 15.30 9.94
CA SER A 24 -17.01 15.46 8.48
C SER A 24 -15.74 16.07 7.85
N TYR A 25 -15.62 16.01 6.52
CA TYR A 25 -14.49 16.64 5.82
C TYR A 25 -14.35 18.14 6.12
N ARG A 26 -15.47 18.86 6.26
CA ARG A 26 -15.45 20.29 6.62
C ARG A 26 -14.98 20.50 8.06
N ALA A 27 -15.44 19.65 8.97
CA ALA A 27 -14.99 19.69 10.37
C ALA A 27 -13.50 19.37 10.49
N ALA A 28 -13.00 18.38 9.75
CA ALA A 28 -11.57 18.06 9.68
C ALA A 28 -10.73 19.25 9.20
N SER A 29 -11.18 19.97 8.16
CA SER A 29 -10.53 21.21 7.70
C SER A 29 -10.61 22.37 8.70
N ALA A 30 -11.67 22.43 9.52
CA ALA A 30 -11.78 23.45 10.57
C ALA A 30 -10.83 23.14 11.75
N LEU A 31 -10.68 21.87 12.12
CA LEU A 31 -9.78 21.41 13.19
C LEU A 31 -8.32 21.44 12.76
N HIS A 32 -8.04 21.14 11.49
CA HIS A 32 -6.71 21.12 10.91
C HIS A 32 -6.68 22.05 9.69
N PRO A 33 -6.30 23.35 9.86
CA PRO A 33 -6.33 24.34 8.78
C PRO A 33 -5.44 23.99 7.57
N CYS A 34 -4.49 23.08 7.75
CA CYS A 34 -3.63 22.59 6.67
C CYS A 34 -4.37 21.59 5.75
N LEU A 35 -5.49 21.01 6.19
CA LEU A 35 -6.31 20.10 5.40
C LEU A 35 -7.40 20.87 4.67
N ASN A 36 -7.64 20.53 3.41
CA ASN A 36 -8.82 20.99 2.67
C ASN A 36 -9.79 19.82 2.37
N PRO A 37 -11.09 20.10 2.19
CA PRO A 37 -12.07 19.04 1.95
C PRO A 37 -11.85 18.27 0.64
N ALA A 38 -11.24 18.92 -0.36
CA ALA A 38 -10.94 18.29 -1.64
C ALA A 38 -9.85 17.21 -1.51
N MET A 39 -8.85 17.41 -0.65
CA MET A 39 -7.82 16.42 -0.33
C MET A 39 -8.42 15.20 0.35
N LEU A 40 -9.30 15.41 1.34
CA LEU A 40 -10.00 14.33 2.04
C LEU A 40 -10.91 13.55 1.10
N SER A 41 -11.68 14.25 0.26
CA SER A 41 -12.53 13.62 -0.75
C SER A 41 -11.71 12.81 -1.74
N ARG A 42 -10.57 13.33 -2.23
CA ARG A 42 -9.68 12.58 -3.12
C ARG A 42 -9.08 11.34 -2.45
N ALA A 43 -8.69 11.44 -1.18
CA ALA A 43 -8.19 10.31 -0.41
C ALA A 43 -9.22 9.19 -0.30
N VAL A 44 -10.44 9.50 0.17
CA VAL A 44 -11.51 8.52 0.38
C VAL A 44 -11.99 7.91 -0.94
N HIS A 45 -12.00 8.67 -2.03
CA HIS A 45 -12.40 8.17 -3.35
C HIS A 45 -11.23 7.60 -4.19
N GLN A 46 -10.10 7.30 -3.56
CA GLN A 46 -8.92 6.67 -4.20
C GLN A 46 -8.41 7.43 -5.43
N ARG A 47 -8.59 8.76 -5.45
CA ARG A 47 -8.12 9.62 -6.54
C ARG A 47 -6.64 9.94 -6.37
N ASP A 48 -6.05 10.48 -7.44
CA ASP A 48 -4.68 10.97 -7.38
C ASP A 48 -4.51 12.09 -6.36
N LEU A 49 -3.49 11.91 -5.53
CA LEU A 49 -3.03 12.83 -4.51
C LEU A 49 -1.56 13.12 -4.77
N SER A 50 -1.15 14.37 -4.55
CA SER A 50 0.26 14.69 -4.52
C SER A 50 0.92 14.02 -3.31
N VAL A 51 2.23 13.77 -3.39
CA VAL A 51 3.02 13.24 -2.27
C VAL A 51 2.84 14.11 -1.02
N THR A 52 2.85 15.43 -1.17
CA THR A 52 2.63 16.37 -0.06
C THR A 52 1.27 16.16 0.62
N SER A 53 0.21 15.93 -0.16
CA SER A 53 -1.13 15.68 0.39
C SER A 53 -1.18 14.36 1.16
N VAL A 54 -0.54 13.30 0.64
CA VAL A 54 -0.45 12.00 1.33
C VAL A 54 0.30 12.15 2.66
N LEU A 55 1.46 12.81 2.65
CA LEU A 55 2.26 13.01 3.86
C LEU A 55 1.52 13.85 4.91
N LEU A 56 0.83 14.90 4.48
CA LEU A 56 0.07 15.75 5.39
C LEU A 56 -1.10 15.01 6.04
N LEU A 57 -1.86 14.25 5.24
CA LEU A 57 -2.95 13.41 5.75
C LEU A 57 -2.43 12.35 6.71
N SER A 58 -1.32 11.70 6.36
CA SER A 58 -0.68 10.69 7.22
C SER A 58 -0.23 11.31 8.56
N ARG A 59 0.38 12.50 8.51
CA ARG A 59 0.83 13.24 9.69
C ARG A 59 -0.30 13.60 10.65
N VAL A 60 -1.47 13.98 10.11
CA VAL A 60 -2.64 14.39 10.91
C VAL A 60 -3.40 13.17 11.44
N ALA A 61 -3.58 12.13 10.62
CA ALA A 61 -4.30 10.92 11.00
C ALA A 61 -3.47 9.96 11.88
N GLY A 62 -2.17 10.22 12.04
CA GLY A 62 -1.25 9.37 12.80
C GLY A 62 -0.88 8.09 12.05
N LEU A 63 -0.84 8.14 10.72
CA LEU A 63 -0.54 7.01 9.84
C LEU A 63 0.93 7.06 9.39
N ASP A 64 1.51 5.89 9.16
CA ASP A 64 2.82 5.77 8.53
C ASP A 64 2.64 5.59 7.00
N PRO A 65 3.06 6.55 6.17
CA PRO A 65 2.90 6.47 4.72
C PRO A 65 3.65 5.29 4.09
N MET A 66 4.68 4.75 4.76
CA MET A 66 5.46 3.62 4.26
C MET A 66 4.65 2.31 4.25
N LEU A 67 3.59 2.21 5.05
CA LEU A 67 2.70 1.04 5.08
C LEU A 67 1.87 0.86 3.81
N TYR A 68 1.76 1.90 2.99
CA TYR A 68 1.02 1.89 1.73
C TYR A 68 1.93 1.66 0.52
N LEU A 69 3.25 1.51 0.73
CA LEU A 69 4.18 1.24 -0.35
C LEU A 69 4.05 -0.22 -0.81
N VAL A 70 3.64 -0.42 -2.05
CA VAL A 70 3.61 -1.74 -2.69
C VAL A 70 4.95 -1.97 -3.37
N LEU A 71 5.79 -2.74 -2.70
CA LEU A 71 7.05 -3.21 -3.26
C LEU A 71 6.78 -4.44 -4.13
N PRO A 72 7.23 -4.43 -5.39
CA PRO A 72 7.01 -5.57 -6.23
C PRO A 72 7.97 -6.70 -5.81
N VAL A 73 7.40 -7.80 -5.32
CA VAL A 73 8.16 -8.97 -4.88
C VAL A 73 8.72 -9.67 -6.11
N GLN A 74 10.05 -9.62 -6.30
CA GLN A 74 10.70 -10.53 -7.24
C GLN A 74 10.53 -11.96 -6.69
N LYS A 75 9.55 -12.69 -7.22
CA LYS A 75 9.49 -14.14 -7.02
C LYS A 75 10.66 -14.74 -7.80
N ASN A 76 11.77 -15.02 -7.14
CA ASN A 76 12.84 -15.86 -7.68
C ASN A 76 12.29 -17.27 -7.94
N GLN A 77 11.64 -17.50 -9.08
CA GLN A 77 11.14 -18.80 -9.55
C GLN A 77 12.25 -19.75 -10.06
N ALA A 78 13.51 -19.53 -9.66
CA ALA A 78 14.67 -20.22 -10.24
C ALA A 78 15.29 -21.31 -9.34
N VAL A 79 14.60 -21.81 -8.30
CA VAL A 79 15.15 -22.86 -7.41
C VAL A 79 14.14 -23.98 -7.16
N THR A 80 13.54 -24.52 -8.22
CA THR A 80 12.78 -25.79 -8.15
C THR A 80 12.92 -26.62 -9.43
N ALA A 81 13.96 -26.38 -10.23
CA ALA A 81 14.20 -27.10 -11.48
C ALA A 81 15.40 -28.07 -11.43
N ILE A 82 16.13 -28.14 -10.32
CA ILE A 82 17.39 -28.92 -10.24
C ILE A 82 17.21 -30.24 -9.47
N GLU A 83 16.16 -30.41 -8.66
CA GLU A 83 16.03 -31.57 -7.76
C GLU A 83 15.26 -32.78 -8.36
N SER A 84 15.17 -32.90 -9.69
CA SER A 84 14.52 -34.05 -10.34
C SER A 84 15.35 -34.70 -11.45
N ARG A 85 16.68 -34.60 -11.38
CA ARG A 85 17.56 -35.32 -12.31
C ARG A 85 18.56 -36.24 -11.60
N GLU A 86 18.04 -37.13 -10.76
CA GLU A 86 18.76 -38.33 -10.31
C GLU A 86 17.83 -39.55 -10.47
N THR A 87 17.75 -40.04 -11.70
CA THR A 87 17.19 -41.35 -12.11
C THR A 87 17.73 -41.58 -13.52
N SER A 88 18.46 -42.63 -13.89
CA SER A 88 18.76 -43.91 -13.27
C SER A 88 20.15 -44.33 -13.76
N GLU A 89 21.04 -44.77 -12.88
CA GLU A 89 22.10 -45.70 -13.31
C GLU A 89 21.43 -47.06 -13.52
N MET A 90 21.22 -47.43 -14.78
CA MET A 90 20.84 -48.78 -15.17
C MET A 90 22.07 -49.70 -15.12
N GLU A 91 21.88 -50.80 -14.40
CA GLU A 91 22.34 -52.17 -14.65
C GLU A 91 23.19 -52.46 -15.91
N GLY A 92 24.28 -53.19 -15.70
CA GLY A 92 24.57 -54.41 -16.45
C GLY A 92 25.62 -54.35 -17.56
N GLY A 93 26.79 -54.98 -17.33
CA GLY A 93 27.76 -55.36 -18.36
C GLY A 93 28.77 -56.36 -17.81
N TRP A 94 28.79 -57.55 -18.41
CA TRP A 94 29.54 -58.75 -18.03
C TRP A 94 31.07 -58.60 -18.10
#